data_AF-A0AAW0BZS3-F1
#
_entry.id   AF-A0AAW0BZS3-F1
#
_cell.length_a   1.000
_cell.length_b   1.000
_cell.length_c   1.000
_cell.angle_alpha   90.00
_cell.angle_beta   90.00
_cell.angle_gamma   90.00
#
_symmetry.space_group_name_H-M   'P 1'
#
loop_
_entity.id
_entity.type
_entity.pdbx_description
1 polymer ?
#
loop_
_entity_poly.entity_id
_entity_poly.type
_entity_poly.pdbx_seq_one_letter_code
_entity_poly.pdbx_strand_id
1 'polypeptide(L)'
;MSNYPTGFAISSIVLCNNCRRTFRVYNPPPRPKNEHFRYLGQLPDADVAFHRAVIEEMEEEVKRHDSELDRLRRVVRELEYERNALQKRLDEHRNLISAMRRLPVELWDIIFRQVVVSWPKDDNGASSKYSLYLPYKHDEEDSNGTSGDVVAPPIILSHVSSSWRNLVLSLPHLWASISFDIYQLDNDITPLLEMYYGRSANHPVRVNVVDSVWRADGEIAYPRPPEEIGRDVFLSLKAVMPRCEELSLDIVTSTFDADQEIPEISFPALKSLECDSLTEDYLACQGLSRMICTFPPF
;
A
#
# COMPACT_ATOMS: atom_id res chain seq x y z
N MET A 1 -55.05 29.11 23.12
CA MET A 1 -54.07 30.17 23.43
C MET A 1 -53.29 29.77 24.68
N SER A 2 -52.09 29.23 24.53
CA SER A 2 -51.14 29.06 25.63
C SER A 2 -49.81 29.57 25.11
N ASN A 3 -49.55 30.86 25.35
CA ASN A 3 -48.27 31.50 25.05
C ASN A 3 -47.29 31.05 26.14
N TYR A 4 -46.44 30.08 25.82
CA TYR A 4 -45.25 29.82 26.61
C TYR A 4 -44.17 30.84 26.21
N PRO A 5 -43.53 31.52 27.17
CA PRO A 5 -42.42 32.42 26.85
C PRO A 5 -41.21 31.59 26.41
N THR A 6 -40.94 31.56 25.11
CA THR A 6 -39.63 31.19 24.55
C THR A 6 -38.62 32.27 24.96
N GLY A 7 -37.64 31.93 25.80
CA GLY A 7 -36.62 32.92 26.19
C GLY A 7 -35.80 32.62 27.45
N PHE A 8 -36.15 31.62 28.26
CA PHE A 8 -35.34 31.26 29.42
C PHE A 8 -34.19 30.32 29.04
N ALA A 9 -32.95 30.72 29.34
CA ALA A 9 -31.77 29.87 29.20
C ALA A 9 -31.81 28.75 30.26
N ILE A 10 -31.68 27.50 29.84
CA ILE A 10 -31.75 26.32 30.74
C ILE A 10 -30.37 25.94 31.27
N SER A 11 -29.35 26.08 30.44
CA SER A 11 -28.00 25.69 30.80
C SER A 11 -26.96 26.54 30.06
N SER A 12 -25.72 26.48 30.54
CA SER A 12 -24.60 27.15 29.92
C SER A 12 -23.41 26.21 29.79
N ILE A 13 -22.83 26.11 28.60
CA ILE A 13 -21.62 25.33 28.33
C ILE A 13 -20.42 26.25 28.52
N VAL A 14 -19.47 25.87 29.37
CA VAL A 14 -18.22 26.64 29.53
C VAL A 14 -17.31 26.37 28.33
N LEU A 15 -17.03 27.40 27.53
CA LEU A 15 -16.19 27.28 26.34
C LEU A 15 -14.70 27.48 26.65
N CYS A 16 -14.37 28.24 27.70
CA CYS A 16 -13.00 28.47 28.13
C CYS A 16 -12.95 28.71 29.64
N ASN A 17 -12.16 27.92 30.36
CA ASN A 17 -12.01 28.02 31.81
C ASN A 17 -11.22 29.27 32.25
N ASN A 18 -10.37 29.82 31.39
CA ASN A 18 -9.52 30.95 31.74
C ASN A 18 -10.28 32.29 31.68
N CYS A 19 -10.96 32.56 30.56
CA CYS A 19 -11.76 33.79 30.41
C CYS A 19 -13.24 33.63 30.82
N ARG A 20 -13.65 32.42 31.22
CA ARG A 20 -15.02 32.06 31.62
C ARG A 20 -16.09 32.36 30.56
N ARG A 21 -15.73 32.36 29.27
CA ARG A 21 -16.71 32.50 28.18
C ARG A 21 -17.65 31.29 28.20
N THR A 22 -18.95 31.55 28.18
CA THR A 22 -19.98 30.52 28.18
C THR A 22 -20.90 30.63 26.97
N PHE A 23 -21.42 29.50 26.52
CA PHE A 23 -22.46 29.40 25.50
C PHE A 23 -23.79 29.07 26.17
N ARG A 24 -24.77 29.96 26.06
CA ARG A 24 -26.10 29.77 26.67
C ARG A 24 -26.98 28.93 25.75
N VAL A 25 -27.57 27.89 26.30
CA VAL A 25 -28.53 27.00 25.64
C VAL A 25 -29.93 27.41 26.08
N TYR A 26 -30.77 27.77 25.10
CA TYR A 26 -32.15 28.15 25.33
C TYR A 26 -33.08 26.94 25.33
N ASN A 27 -34.24 27.07 25.99
CA ASN A 27 -35.25 26.02 25.98
C ASN A 27 -35.75 25.79 24.55
N PRO A 28 -35.69 24.56 24.00
CA PRO A 28 -36.27 24.30 22.69
C PRO A 28 -37.78 24.57 22.72
N PRO A 29 -38.35 25.08 21.60
CA PRO A 29 -39.79 25.18 21.45
C PRO A 29 -40.47 23.81 21.67
N PRO A 30 -41.73 23.79 22.13
CA PRO A 30 -42.45 22.55 22.39
C PRO A 30 -42.54 21.69 21.13
N ARG A 31 -42.38 20.36 21.30
CA ARG A 31 -42.51 19.43 20.18
C ARG A 31 -43.93 19.48 19.58
N PRO A 32 -44.08 19.31 18.25
CA PRO A 32 -45.40 19.15 17.64
C PRO A 32 -46.11 17.93 18.24
N LYS A 33 -47.42 18.03 18.47
CA LYS A 33 -48.22 16.91 19.00
C LYS A 33 -48.35 15.80 17.95
N ASN A 34 -48.34 14.54 18.40
CA ASN A 34 -48.47 13.37 17.51
C ASN A 34 -49.74 13.40 16.64
N GLU A 35 -50.81 14.03 17.12
CA GLU A 35 -52.07 14.19 16.39
C GLU A 35 -51.93 15.05 15.13
N HIS A 36 -51.03 16.05 15.14
CA HIS A 36 -50.78 16.89 13.96
C HIS A 36 -50.16 16.12 12.80
N PHE A 37 -49.44 15.02 13.07
CA PHE A 37 -48.88 14.15 12.04
C PHE A 37 -49.88 13.11 11.50
N ARG A 38 -51.03 12.92 12.17
CA ARG A 38 -52.06 11.93 11.77
C ARG A 38 -53.18 12.54 10.92
N TYR A 39 -53.26 13.86 10.86
CA TYR A 39 -54.22 14.57 10.02
C TYR A 39 -53.66 14.76 8.61
N LEU A 40 -54.35 14.23 7.59
CA LEU A 40 -53.95 14.33 6.17
C LEU A 40 -54.57 15.55 5.46
N GLY A 41 -55.31 16.41 6.17
CA GLY A 41 -55.88 17.65 5.63
C GLY A 41 -54.95 18.87 5.81
N GLN A 42 -55.22 19.95 5.10
CA GLN A 42 -54.48 21.21 5.25
C GLN A 42 -54.70 21.79 6.66
N LEU A 43 -53.59 22.14 7.33
CA LEU A 43 -53.63 22.89 8.58
C LEU A 43 -54.19 24.29 8.32
N PRO A 44 -54.92 24.89 9.29
CA PRO A 44 -55.32 26.29 9.21
C PRO A 44 -54.11 27.21 8.98
N ASP A 45 -54.28 28.27 8.19
CA ASP A 45 -53.19 29.20 7.86
C ASP A 45 -52.49 29.80 9.09
N ALA A 46 -53.24 30.02 10.17
CA ALA A 46 -52.70 30.48 11.45
C ALA A 46 -51.74 29.46 12.10
N ASP A 47 -52.03 28.16 12.00
CA ASP A 47 -51.17 27.09 12.53
C ASP A 47 -49.92 26.91 11.65
N VAL A 48 -50.07 27.04 10.33
CA VAL A 48 -48.94 27.04 9.39
C VAL A 48 -48.01 28.22 9.66
N ALA A 49 -48.55 29.42 9.84
CA ALA A 49 -47.78 30.61 10.17
C ALA A 49 -47.04 30.47 11.51
N PHE A 50 -47.72 29.92 12.52
CA PHE A 50 -47.10 29.63 13.82
C PHE A 50 -45.91 28.66 13.67
N HIS A 51 -46.09 27.53 12.97
CA HIS A 51 -45.02 26.56 12.77
C HIS A 51 -43.85 27.12 11.95
N ARG A 52 -44.12 27.97 10.96
CA ARG A 52 -43.06 28.65 10.19
C ARG A 52 -42.19 29.52 11.08
N ALA A 53 -42.80 30.34 11.93
CA ALA A 53 -42.06 31.19 12.87
C ALA A 53 -41.22 30.36 13.86
N VAL A 54 -41.75 29.23 14.35
CA VAL A 54 -41.01 28.31 15.22
C VAL A 54 -39.83 27.66 14.48
N ILE A 55 -39.99 27.29 13.21
CA ILE A 55 -38.90 26.74 12.39
C ILE A 55 -37.81 27.79 12.18
N GLU A 56 -38.18 29.02 11.81
CA GLU A 56 -37.22 30.12 11.62
C GLU A 56 -36.40 30.38 12.91
N GLU A 57 -37.04 30.40 14.08
CA GLU A 57 -36.35 30.53 15.38
C GLU A 57 -35.37 29.37 15.64
N MET A 58 -35.78 28.12 15.36
CA MET A 58 -34.91 26.96 15.51
C MET A 58 -33.74 26.98 14.53
N GLU A 59 -33.96 27.37 13.28
CA GLU A 59 -32.91 27.47 12.26
C GLU A 59 -31.85 28.51 12.65
N GLU A 60 -32.27 29.66 13.19
CA GLU A 60 -31.36 30.68 13.72
C GLU A 60 -30.52 30.15 14.88
N GLU A 61 -31.14 29.41 15.81
CA GLU A 61 -30.42 28.85 16.95
C GLU A 61 -29.46 27.73 16.52
N VAL A 62 -29.84 26.87 15.56
CA VAL A 62 -28.93 25.87 14.96
C VAL A 62 -27.73 26.56 14.32
N LYS A 63 -27.97 27.60 13.51
CA LYS A 63 -26.91 28.40 12.86
C LYS A 63 -25.95 29.02 13.88
N ARG A 64 -26.46 29.47 15.03
CA ARG A 64 -25.66 29.99 16.14
C ARG A 64 -24.77 28.91 16.76
N HIS A 65 -25.28 27.69 16.96
CA HIS A 65 -24.51 26.55 17.45
C HIS A 65 -23.41 26.15 16.45
N ASP A 66 -23.76 26.02 15.18
CA ASP A 66 -22.82 25.64 14.12
C ASP A 66 -21.67 26.65 14.00
N SER A 67 -21.98 27.95 14.08
CA SER A 67 -20.97 29.01 14.05
C SER A 67 -19.95 28.91 15.19
N GLU A 68 -20.40 28.56 16.40
CA GLU A 68 -19.50 28.38 17.54
C GLU A 68 -18.73 27.05 17.47
N LEU A 69 -19.34 25.97 17.00
CA LEU A 69 -18.65 24.71 16.73
C LEU A 69 -17.54 24.90 15.69
N ASP A 70 -17.81 25.60 14.60
CA ASP A 70 -16.82 25.88 13.56
C ASP A 70 -15.69 26.77 14.06
N ARG A 71 -15.98 27.73 14.93
CA ARG A 71 -14.95 28.54 15.59
C ARG A 71 -14.07 27.67 16.49
N LEU A 72 -14.65 26.82 17.33
CA LEU A 72 -13.89 25.95 18.24
C LEU A 72 -13.07 24.91 17.47
N ARG A 73 -13.65 24.27 16.44
CA ARG A 73 -12.93 23.34 15.56
C ARG A 73 -11.76 24.02 14.85
N ARG A 74 -11.90 25.28 14.43
CA ARG A 74 -10.77 26.06 13.87
C ARG A 74 -9.63 26.22 14.87
N VAL A 75 -9.94 26.60 16.12
CA VAL A 75 -8.92 26.73 17.17
C VAL A 75 -8.23 25.39 17.47
N VAL A 76 -8.99 24.30 17.52
CA VAL A 76 -8.42 22.95 17.70
C VAL A 76 -7.47 22.61 16.55
N ARG A 77 -7.87 22.84 15.29
CA ARG A 77 -7.00 22.60 14.13
C ARG A 77 -5.70 23.42 14.18
N GLU A 78 -5.78 24.67 14.62
CA GLU A 78 -4.60 25.54 14.78
C GLU A 78 -3.64 24.99 15.85
N LEU A 79 -4.16 24.60 17.01
CA LEU A 79 -3.35 23.97 18.07
C LEU A 79 -2.75 22.62 17.63
N GLU A 80 -3.52 21.80 16.91
CA GLU A 80 -3.02 20.55 16.34
C GLU A 80 -1.90 20.78 15.34
N TYR A 81 -2.04 21.80 14.48
CA TYR A 81 -1.01 22.22 13.55
C TYR A 81 0.28 22.62 14.27
N GLU A 82 0.19 23.52 15.26
CA GLU A 82 1.36 23.96 16.04
C GLU A 82 2.01 22.79 16.79
N ARG A 83 1.21 21.93 17.44
CA ARG A 83 1.70 20.73 18.12
C ARG A 83 2.44 19.81 17.16
N ASN A 84 1.87 19.53 15.99
CA ASN A 84 2.50 18.67 14.98
C ASN A 84 3.80 19.27 14.46
N ALA A 85 3.85 20.59 14.26
CA ALA A 85 5.07 21.30 13.87
C ALA A 85 6.17 21.19 14.94
N LEU A 86 5.81 21.34 16.22
CA LEU A 86 6.73 21.16 17.34
C LEU A 86 7.21 19.71 17.47
N GLN A 87 6.31 18.74 17.31
CA GLN A 87 6.65 17.32 17.33
C GLN A 87 7.68 16.99 16.24
N LYS A 88 7.47 17.50 15.02
CA LYS A 88 8.43 17.34 13.91
C LYS A 88 9.81 17.87 14.28
N ARG A 89 9.91 19.07 14.87
CA ARG A 89 11.19 19.65 15.32
C ARG A 89 11.83 18.82 16.43
N LEU A 90 11.03 18.31 17.37
CA LEU A 90 11.53 17.42 18.42
C LEU A 90 12.13 16.16 17.82
N ASP A 91 11.47 15.57 16.82
CA ASP A 91 11.97 14.39 16.14
C ASP A 91 13.23 14.68 15.33
N GLU A 92 13.35 15.86 14.69
CA GLU A 92 14.60 16.33 14.08
C GLU A 92 15.76 16.42 15.10
N HIS A 93 15.51 16.94 16.30
CA HIS A 93 16.47 16.99 17.41
C HIS A 93 16.78 15.61 18.01
N ARG A 94 15.80 14.72 18.14
CA ARG A 94 16.03 13.34 18.57
C ARG A 94 16.86 12.58 17.55
N ASN A 95 16.56 12.77 16.27
CA ASN A 95 17.37 12.26 15.18
C ASN A 95 18.80 12.81 15.28
N LEU A 96 19.02 14.06 15.72
CA LEU A 96 20.35 14.70 15.89
C LEU A 96 21.23 13.92 16.85
N ILE A 97 20.61 13.36 17.88
CA ILE A 97 21.30 12.69 18.97
C ILE A 97 21.28 11.16 18.78
N SER A 98 20.43 10.66 17.88
CA SER A 98 20.28 9.25 17.57
C SER A 98 21.60 8.58 17.17
N ALA A 99 21.76 7.33 17.60
CA ALA A 99 22.87 6.46 17.23
C ALA A 99 23.07 6.39 15.70
N MET A 100 22.01 6.64 14.92
CA MET A 100 22.04 6.81 13.47
C MET A 100 23.11 7.74 12.93
N ARG A 101 23.36 8.88 13.56
CA ARG A 101 24.37 9.83 13.07
C ARG A 101 25.78 9.54 13.55
N ARG A 102 25.94 8.60 14.48
CA ARG A 102 27.26 8.18 14.98
C ARG A 102 27.92 7.17 14.06
N LEU A 103 27.11 6.47 13.27
CA LEU A 103 27.57 5.47 12.31
C LEU A 103 27.71 6.15 10.93
N PRO A 104 28.90 6.11 10.31
CA PRO A 104 29.08 6.48 8.91
C PRO A 104 28.11 5.73 7.99
N VAL A 105 27.79 6.32 6.85
CA VAL A 105 26.82 5.75 5.88
C VAL A 105 27.23 4.36 5.40
N GLU A 106 28.54 4.09 5.35
CA GLU A 106 29.12 2.80 4.96
C GLU A 106 28.74 1.70 5.94
N LEU A 107 28.63 2.01 7.24
CA LEU A 107 28.18 1.04 8.24
C LEU A 107 26.67 0.80 8.15
N TRP A 108 25.89 1.80 7.77
CA TRP A 108 24.47 1.63 7.48
C TRP A 108 24.23 0.78 6.24
N ASP A 109 25.01 0.95 5.19
CA ASP A 109 25.01 0.07 4.01
C ASP A 109 25.23 -1.39 4.43
N ILE A 110 26.29 -1.67 5.20
CA ILE A 110 26.58 -3.03 5.69
C ILE A 110 25.42 -3.60 6.50
N ILE A 111 24.86 -2.81 7.43
CA ILE A 111 23.72 -3.25 8.26
C ILE A 111 22.51 -3.56 7.38
N PHE A 112 22.10 -2.64 6.50
CA PHE A 112 20.92 -2.83 5.67
C PHE A 112 21.09 -3.99 4.70
N ARG A 113 22.27 -4.13 4.09
CA ARG A 113 22.58 -5.28 3.24
C ARG A 113 22.44 -6.59 4.00
N GLN A 114 22.98 -6.65 5.21
CA GLN A 114 22.89 -7.86 6.03
C GLN A 114 21.44 -8.19 6.39
N VAL A 115 20.66 -7.18 6.81
CA VAL A 115 19.24 -7.35 7.15
C VAL A 115 18.41 -7.81 5.95
N VAL A 116 18.64 -7.22 4.77
CA VAL A 116 17.95 -7.61 3.54
C VAL A 116 18.25 -9.06 3.17
N VAL A 117 19.54 -9.46 3.17
CA VAL A 117 19.93 -10.81 2.79
C VAL A 117 19.41 -11.84 3.79
N SER A 118 19.49 -11.54 5.09
CA SER A 118 19.06 -12.43 6.18
C SER A 118 17.56 -12.43 6.45
N TRP A 119 16.76 -11.72 5.65
CA TRP A 119 15.33 -11.62 5.90
C TRP A 119 14.66 -12.98 5.72
N PRO A 120 13.85 -13.44 6.70
CA PRO A 120 13.22 -14.75 6.63
C PRO A 120 12.20 -14.82 5.48
N LYS A 121 12.24 -15.93 4.76
CA LYS A 121 11.43 -16.26 3.59
C LYS A 121 10.10 -16.91 3.99
N ASP A 122 10.14 -17.73 5.03
CA ASP A 122 9.04 -18.54 5.56
C ASP A 122 9.18 -18.72 7.09
N ASP A 123 8.18 -19.35 7.70
CA ASP A 123 8.15 -19.65 9.14
C ASP A 123 9.30 -20.58 9.58
N ASN A 124 9.91 -21.30 8.63
CA ASN A 124 11.08 -22.15 8.86
C ASN A 124 12.40 -21.36 8.98
N GLY A 125 12.37 -20.04 8.75
CA GLY A 125 13.51 -19.15 8.93
C GLY A 125 14.54 -19.24 7.80
N ALA A 126 14.19 -19.79 6.64
CA ALA A 126 15.09 -19.82 5.49
C ALA A 126 15.32 -18.38 4.98
N SER A 127 16.56 -18.03 4.67
CA SER A 127 16.91 -16.68 4.19
C SER A 127 16.42 -16.47 2.76
N SER A 128 15.69 -15.37 2.49
CA SER A 128 15.24 -15.06 1.13
C SER A 128 16.40 -14.79 0.17
N LYS A 129 17.51 -14.18 0.65
CA LYS A 129 18.64 -13.69 -0.15
C LYS A 129 18.31 -12.56 -1.14
N TYR A 130 17.03 -12.30 -1.42
CA TYR A 130 16.54 -11.26 -2.32
C TYR A 130 15.98 -10.05 -1.56
N SER A 131 16.05 -8.88 -2.20
CA SER A 131 15.54 -7.60 -1.66
C SER A 131 14.05 -7.34 -1.95
N LEU A 132 13.47 -8.15 -2.83
CA LEU A 132 12.04 -8.31 -3.02
C LEU A 132 11.79 -9.80 -3.20
N TYR A 133 10.85 -10.33 -2.43
CA TYR A 133 10.49 -11.73 -2.49
C TYR A 133 8.99 -11.92 -2.41
N LEU A 134 8.47 -12.68 -3.37
CA LEU A 134 7.06 -13.00 -3.54
C LEU A 134 6.92 -14.53 -3.56
N PRO A 135 6.70 -15.18 -2.41
CA PRO A 135 6.46 -16.62 -2.35
C PRO A 135 5.08 -16.98 -2.88
N TYR A 136 4.96 -18.18 -3.45
CA TYR A 136 3.70 -18.90 -3.47
C TYR A 136 3.60 -19.78 -2.21
N LYS A 137 2.47 -19.75 -1.49
CA LYS A 137 2.24 -20.63 -0.34
C LYS A 137 1.40 -21.82 -0.79
N HIS A 138 1.95 -23.02 -0.61
CA HIS A 138 1.18 -24.26 -0.73
C HIS A 138 0.47 -24.48 0.61
N ASP A 139 -0.84 -24.24 0.65
CA ASP A 139 -1.65 -24.69 1.78
C ASP A 139 -1.88 -26.20 1.61
N GLU A 140 -1.37 -27.00 2.55
CA GLU A 140 -1.50 -28.48 2.50
C GLU A 140 -2.96 -28.95 2.65
N GLU A 141 -3.88 -28.08 3.11
CA GLU A 141 -5.26 -28.45 3.47
C GLU A 141 -6.32 -27.94 2.48
N ASP A 142 -6.03 -26.96 1.63
CA ASP A 142 -6.98 -26.40 0.66
C ASP A 142 -6.39 -26.41 -0.75
N SER A 143 -7.08 -27.04 -1.71
CA SER A 143 -6.68 -27.09 -3.13
C SER A 143 -6.68 -25.73 -3.85
N ASN A 144 -6.91 -24.64 -3.12
CA ASN A 144 -6.76 -23.27 -3.57
C ASN A 144 -5.55 -22.66 -2.86
N GLY A 145 -4.36 -22.87 -3.41
CA GLY A 145 -3.19 -22.15 -2.89
C GLY A 145 -3.36 -20.65 -3.08
N THR A 146 -2.65 -19.87 -2.25
CA THR A 146 -2.76 -18.41 -2.25
C THR A 146 -1.40 -17.77 -2.51
N SER A 147 -1.40 -16.65 -3.24
CA SER A 147 -0.22 -15.81 -3.38
C SER A 147 0.27 -15.40 -1.99
N GLY A 148 1.53 -15.73 -1.66
CA GLY A 148 2.11 -15.43 -0.35
C GLY A 148 2.33 -13.94 -0.14
N ASP A 149 2.56 -13.55 1.12
CA ASP A 149 2.75 -12.15 1.48
C ASP A 149 3.95 -11.54 0.76
N VAL A 150 3.77 -10.34 0.21
CA VAL A 150 4.86 -9.57 -0.43
C VAL A 150 5.90 -9.18 0.60
N VAL A 151 7.12 -9.69 0.46
CA VAL A 151 8.24 -9.39 1.36
C VAL A 151 9.19 -8.41 0.69
N ALA A 152 9.24 -7.18 1.20
CA ALA A 152 10.05 -6.10 0.66
C ALA A 152 10.89 -5.42 1.76
N PRO A 153 12.00 -6.02 2.21
CA PRO A 153 12.78 -5.52 3.33
C PRO A 153 13.25 -4.05 3.18
N PRO A 154 13.71 -3.57 2.00
CA PRO A 154 14.03 -2.17 1.79
C PRO A 154 12.84 -1.23 2.04
N ILE A 155 11.62 -1.63 1.64
CA ILE A 155 10.40 -0.86 1.93
C ILE A 155 10.19 -0.81 3.44
N ILE A 156 10.21 -1.96 4.12
CA ILE A 156 10.01 -2.06 5.57
C ILE A 156 11.01 -1.19 6.34
N LEU A 157 12.30 -1.25 5.98
CA LEU A 157 13.35 -0.41 6.56
C LEU A 157 13.05 1.09 6.35
N SER A 158 12.49 1.48 5.21
CA SER A 158 12.14 2.87 4.90
C SER A 158 10.97 3.43 5.73
N HIS A 159 10.22 2.58 6.44
CA HIS A 159 9.12 3.01 7.30
C HIS A 159 9.55 3.33 8.74
N VAL A 160 10.78 2.99 9.15
CA VAL A 160 11.26 3.20 10.53
C VAL A 160 11.42 4.70 10.86
N SER A 161 12.05 5.46 9.96
CA SER A 161 12.21 6.92 10.11
C SER A 161 12.50 7.59 8.77
N SER A 162 12.36 8.92 8.71
CA SER A 162 12.76 9.71 7.53
C SER A 162 14.26 9.57 7.21
N SER A 163 15.11 9.36 8.22
CA SER A 163 16.54 9.15 8.01
C SER A 163 16.84 7.77 7.40
N TRP A 164 16.17 6.70 7.88
CA TRP A 164 16.29 5.36 7.27
C TRP A 164 15.80 5.41 5.83
N ARG A 165 14.66 6.08 5.58
CA ARG A 165 14.14 6.25 4.23
C ARG A 165 15.15 6.91 3.31
N ASN A 166 15.74 8.03 3.71
CA ASN A 166 16.73 8.72 2.88
C ASN A 166 17.97 7.84 2.60
N LEU A 167 18.45 7.10 3.60
CA LEU A 167 19.59 6.20 3.44
C LEU A 167 19.26 5.03 2.51
N VAL A 168 18.16 4.30 2.75
CA VAL A 168 17.77 3.16 1.92
C VAL A 168 17.51 3.60 0.47
N LEU A 169 16.89 4.77 0.25
CA LEU A 169 16.70 5.32 -1.10
C LEU A 169 18.02 5.74 -1.77
N SER A 170 19.05 6.10 -1.01
CA SER A 170 20.38 6.44 -1.55
C SER A 170 21.26 5.23 -1.88
N LEU A 171 20.80 4.00 -1.61
CA LEU A 171 21.57 2.77 -1.80
C LEU A 171 20.91 1.89 -2.88
N PRO A 172 21.25 2.08 -4.17
CA PRO A 172 20.56 1.41 -5.27
C PRO A 172 20.67 -0.11 -5.24
N HIS A 173 21.78 -0.65 -4.72
CA HIS A 173 22.02 -2.09 -4.63
C HIS A 173 21.02 -2.82 -3.71
N LEU A 174 20.39 -2.11 -2.76
CA LEU A 174 19.33 -2.68 -1.92
C LEU A 174 18.02 -2.92 -2.67
N TRP A 175 17.88 -2.41 -3.90
CA TRP A 175 16.68 -2.53 -4.73
C TRP A 175 16.93 -3.41 -5.97
N ALA A 176 18.09 -4.06 -6.03
CA ALA A 176 18.59 -4.69 -7.26
C ALA A 176 18.55 -6.22 -7.23
N SER A 177 17.88 -6.83 -6.24
CA SER A 177 17.78 -8.29 -6.13
C SER A 177 16.34 -8.70 -5.92
N ILE A 178 15.73 -9.35 -6.91
CA ILE A 178 14.29 -9.61 -6.95
C ILE A 178 14.05 -11.08 -7.22
N SER A 179 13.10 -11.67 -6.50
CA SER A 179 12.60 -13.01 -6.77
C SER A 179 11.09 -13.05 -6.64
N PHE A 180 10.42 -13.70 -7.59
CA PHE A 180 8.97 -13.85 -7.56
C PHE A 180 8.53 -15.14 -8.22
N ASP A 181 7.39 -15.64 -7.74
CA ASP A 181 6.69 -16.76 -8.33
C ASP A 181 5.64 -16.24 -9.33
N ILE A 182 5.60 -16.79 -10.53
CA ILE A 182 4.59 -16.46 -11.54
C ILE A 182 3.34 -17.35 -11.45
N TYR A 183 3.43 -18.45 -10.70
CA TYR A 183 2.31 -19.39 -10.56
C TYR A 183 1.17 -18.78 -9.74
N GLN A 184 -0.04 -18.78 -10.32
CA GLN A 184 -1.26 -18.24 -9.70
C GLN A 184 -1.07 -16.83 -9.10
N LEU A 185 -0.34 -15.97 -9.81
CA LEU A 185 -0.15 -14.58 -9.39
C LEU A 185 -1.48 -13.80 -9.55
N ASP A 186 -2.21 -13.64 -8.45
CA ASP A 186 -3.53 -13.00 -8.43
C ASP A 186 -3.50 -11.48 -8.65
N ASN A 187 -2.35 -10.84 -8.40
CA ASN A 187 -2.21 -9.38 -8.43
C ASN A 187 -1.11 -8.95 -9.41
N ASP A 188 -1.39 -7.91 -10.20
CA ASP A 188 -0.36 -7.28 -11.03
C ASP A 188 0.71 -6.61 -10.14
N ILE A 189 1.92 -7.17 -10.16
CA ILE A 189 3.08 -6.65 -9.43
C ILE A 189 3.96 -5.73 -10.29
N THR A 190 3.62 -5.50 -11.55
CA THR A 190 4.40 -4.67 -12.48
C THR A 190 4.75 -3.30 -11.88
N PRO A 191 3.84 -2.56 -11.22
CA PRO A 191 4.17 -1.27 -10.61
C PRO A 191 5.22 -1.38 -9.48
N LEU A 192 5.20 -2.49 -8.74
CA LEU A 192 6.18 -2.74 -7.67
C LEU A 192 7.56 -3.06 -8.25
N LEU A 193 7.59 -3.87 -9.31
CA LEU A 193 8.80 -4.20 -10.05
C LEU A 193 9.41 -2.93 -10.67
N GLU A 194 8.62 -2.13 -11.37
CA GLU A 194 9.03 -0.84 -11.95
C GLU A 194 9.62 0.10 -10.89
N MET A 195 9.00 0.17 -9.70
CA MET A 195 9.54 0.95 -8.59
C MET A 195 10.92 0.44 -8.16
N TYR A 196 11.10 -0.87 -8.01
CA TYR A 196 12.41 -1.45 -7.67
C TYR A 196 13.45 -1.18 -8.76
N TYR A 197 13.08 -1.35 -10.03
CA TYR A 197 13.95 -1.09 -11.18
C TYR A 197 14.35 0.37 -11.30
N GLY A 198 13.43 1.30 -11.04
CA GLY A 198 13.74 2.73 -10.97
C GLY A 198 14.71 3.06 -9.84
N ARG A 199 14.53 2.44 -8.67
CA ARG A 199 15.39 2.66 -7.49
C ARG A 199 16.75 1.98 -7.57
N SER A 200 16.88 0.90 -8.34
CA SER A 200 18.18 0.28 -8.61
C SER A 200 19.08 1.14 -9.51
N ALA A 201 18.55 2.23 -10.11
CA ALA A 201 19.28 3.25 -10.85
C ALA A 201 20.17 2.69 -11.98
N ASN A 202 21.49 2.61 -11.79
CA ASN A 202 22.44 1.98 -12.73
C ASN A 202 23.08 0.72 -12.15
N HIS A 203 22.64 0.28 -10.96
CA HIS A 203 23.16 -0.91 -10.34
C HIS A 203 22.71 -2.15 -11.14
N PRO A 204 23.59 -3.15 -11.31
CA PRO A 204 23.21 -4.40 -11.92
C PRO A 204 22.12 -5.12 -11.13
N VAL A 205 21.18 -5.75 -11.84
CA VAL A 205 20.03 -6.41 -11.24
C VAL A 205 20.20 -7.93 -11.26
N ARG A 206 19.83 -8.59 -10.16
CA ARG A 206 19.67 -10.03 -10.05
C ARG A 206 18.18 -10.36 -10.03
N VAL A 207 17.73 -11.24 -10.92
CA VAL A 207 16.34 -11.66 -11.02
C VAL A 207 16.24 -13.18 -10.93
N ASN A 208 15.32 -13.66 -10.10
CA ASN A 208 14.96 -15.07 -10.02
C ASN A 208 13.46 -15.24 -10.25
N VAL A 209 13.10 -15.93 -11.33
CA VAL A 209 11.71 -16.21 -11.67
C VAL A 209 11.46 -17.69 -11.45
N VAL A 210 10.44 -17.99 -10.65
CA VAL A 210 10.04 -19.36 -10.31
C VAL A 210 8.61 -19.58 -10.78
N ASP A 211 8.32 -20.79 -11.23
CA ASP A 211 7.00 -21.29 -11.56
C ASP A 211 6.74 -22.55 -10.72
N SER A 212 6.14 -22.39 -9.54
CA SER A 212 6.03 -23.49 -8.57
C SER A 212 5.02 -24.59 -8.94
N VAL A 213 4.46 -24.60 -10.16
CA VAL A 213 3.53 -25.63 -10.68
C VAL A 213 3.96 -27.05 -10.26
N TRP A 214 5.26 -27.35 -10.33
CA TRP A 214 5.82 -28.67 -10.07
C TRP A 214 5.78 -29.14 -8.61
N ARG A 215 5.63 -28.22 -7.64
CA ARG A 215 5.55 -28.58 -6.22
C ARG A 215 4.13 -28.90 -5.76
N ALA A 216 3.12 -28.69 -6.61
CA ALA A 216 1.76 -29.14 -6.37
C ALA A 216 1.64 -30.62 -6.78
N ASP A 217 1.59 -31.51 -5.81
CA ASP A 217 1.63 -32.96 -5.99
C ASP A 217 0.66 -33.52 -7.06
N GLY A 218 1.22 -34.26 -8.01
CA GLY A 218 0.70 -35.56 -8.46
C GLY A 218 -0.51 -35.65 -9.40
N GLU A 219 -1.44 -34.69 -9.41
CA GLU A 219 -2.55 -34.67 -10.36
C GLU A 219 -2.67 -33.30 -11.00
N ILE A 220 -2.57 -33.27 -12.33
CA ILE A 220 -2.68 -32.06 -13.17
C ILE A 220 -4.09 -31.48 -12.99
N ALA A 221 -4.27 -30.66 -11.96
CA ALA A 221 -5.40 -29.75 -11.84
C ALA A 221 -5.19 -28.69 -12.92
N TYR A 222 -5.95 -28.81 -14.02
CA TYR A 222 -5.96 -27.84 -15.11
C TYR A 222 -5.96 -26.40 -14.56
N PRO A 223 -4.97 -25.56 -14.92
CA PRO A 223 -4.90 -24.20 -14.40
C PRO A 223 -6.15 -23.43 -14.85
N ARG A 224 -6.88 -22.86 -13.89
CA ARG A 224 -7.87 -21.81 -14.13
C ARG A 224 -7.07 -20.58 -14.58
N PRO A 225 -7.22 -20.03 -15.79
CA PRO A 225 -6.16 -19.25 -16.45
C PRO A 225 -5.77 -17.99 -15.66
N PRO A 226 -4.61 -18.00 -14.96
CA PRO A 226 -3.91 -16.84 -14.42
C PRO A 226 -2.69 -16.51 -15.32
N GLU A 227 -2.59 -17.19 -16.47
CA GLU A 227 -1.44 -17.20 -17.37
C GLU A 227 -1.14 -15.80 -17.91
N GLU A 228 -2.16 -14.95 -18.10
CA GLU A 228 -1.98 -13.59 -18.61
C GLU A 228 -1.20 -12.69 -17.65
N ILE A 229 -1.52 -12.66 -16.34
CA ILE A 229 -0.87 -11.75 -15.38
C ILE A 229 0.58 -12.18 -15.13
N GLY A 230 0.82 -13.46 -14.84
CA GLY A 230 2.18 -13.98 -14.64
C GLY A 230 3.06 -13.78 -15.88
N ARG A 231 2.48 -13.98 -17.08
CA ARG A 231 3.14 -13.73 -18.36
C ARG A 231 3.43 -12.24 -18.59
N ASP A 232 2.47 -11.36 -18.35
CA ASP A 232 2.64 -9.92 -18.52
C ASP A 232 3.73 -9.38 -17.59
N VAL A 233 3.73 -9.85 -16.34
CA VAL A 233 4.79 -9.57 -15.36
C VAL A 233 6.14 -10.09 -15.85
N PHE A 234 6.21 -11.29 -16.41
CA PHE A 234 7.44 -11.82 -17.00
C PHE A 234 7.91 -10.98 -18.21
N LEU A 235 6.99 -10.58 -19.09
CA LEU A 235 7.31 -9.75 -20.25
C LEU A 235 7.77 -8.34 -19.84
N SER A 236 7.25 -7.80 -18.74
CA SER A 236 7.68 -6.51 -18.17
C SER A 236 9.19 -6.49 -17.85
N LEU A 237 9.77 -7.65 -17.56
CA LEU A 237 11.19 -7.78 -17.27
C LEU A 237 12.08 -7.34 -18.43
N LYS A 238 11.59 -7.37 -19.67
CA LYS A 238 12.34 -6.93 -20.88
C LYS A 238 12.96 -5.55 -20.69
N ALA A 239 12.29 -4.65 -19.97
CA ALA A 239 12.80 -3.30 -19.72
C ALA A 239 14.13 -3.28 -18.92
N VAL A 240 14.45 -4.36 -18.21
CA VAL A 240 15.56 -4.44 -17.25
C VAL A 240 16.63 -5.44 -17.68
N MET A 241 16.32 -6.34 -18.60
CA MET A 241 17.24 -7.34 -19.14
C MET A 241 18.60 -6.78 -19.60
N PRO A 242 18.71 -5.57 -20.19
CA PRO A 242 19.99 -4.97 -20.51
C PRO A 242 20.93 -4.72 -19.32
N ARG A 243 20.39 -4.67 -18.09
CA ARG A 243 21.11 -4.42 -16.84
C ARG A 243 21.12 -5.63 -15.90
N CYS A 244 20.53 -6.74 -16.34
CA CYS A 244 20.48 -7.97 -15.57
C CYS A 244 21.86 -8.65 -15.61
N GLU A 245 22.49 -8.82 -14.45
CA GLU A 245 23.80 -9.49 -14.32
C GLU A 245 23.67 -10.97 -13.97
N GLU A 246 22.61 -11.33 -13.26
CA GLU A 246 22.36 -12.70 -12.82
C GLU A 246 20.88 -13.00 -13.01
N LEU A 247 20.60 -14.03 -13.81
CA LEU A 247 19.24 -14.48 -14.09
C LEU A 247 19.12 -15.95 -13.70
N SER A 248 18.13 -16.27 -12.88
CA SER A 248 17.75 -17.63 -12.55
C SER A 248 16.31 -17.86 -13.02
N LEU A 249 16.09 -18.91 -13.79
CA LEU A 249 14.78 -19.29 -14.34
C LEU A 249 14.45 -20.73 -13.97
N ASP A 250 13.41 -20.90 -13.17
CA ASP A 250 12.81 -22.18 -12.82
C ASP A 250 11.36 -22.16 -13.31
N ILE A 251 11.15 -22.26 -14.63
CA ILE A 251 9.85 -22.04 -15.29
C ILE A 251 9.42 -23.26 -16.12
N VAL A 252 8.11 -23.56 -16.15
CA VAL A 252 7.53 -24.62 -16.99
C VAL A 252 7.40 -24.13 -18.44
N THR A 253 7.79 -24.96 -19.40
CA THR A 253 7.75 -24.63 -20.83
C THR A 253 6.35 -24.42 -21.41
N SER A 254 5.30 -25.01 -20.82
CA SER A 254 3.91 -24.85 -21.25
C SER A 254 3.32 -23.48 -20.91
N THR A 255 4.02 -22.65 -20.14
CA THR A 255 3.59 -21.29 -19.75
C THR A 255 3.60 -20.30 -20.93
N PHE A 256 4.19 -20.69 -22.07
CA PHE A 256 4.25 -19.88 -23.28
C PHE A 256 3.65 -20.63 -24.47
N ASP A 257 2.57 -20.10 -25.06
CA ASP A 257 2.02 -20.60 -26.32
C ASP A 257 3.09 -20.55 -27.43
N ALA A 258 3.33 -21.69 -28.07
CA ALA A 258 4.36 -21.85 -29.10
C ALA A 258 4.13 -21.01 -30.38
N ASP A 259 2.94 -20.42 -30.54
CA ASP A 259 2.49 -19.75 -31.76
C ASP A 259 2.62 -18.22 -31.75
N GLN A 260 3.10 -17.60 -30.65
CA GLN A 260 3.31 -16.15 -30.59
C GLN A 260 4.79 -15.76 -30.64
N GLU A 261 5.08 -14.71 -31.43
CA GLU A 261 6.42 -14.13 -31.55
C GLU A 261 6.93 -13.65 -30.17
N ILE A 262 7.72 -14.49 -29.51
CA ILE A 262 8.51 -14.07 -28.34
C ILE A 262 9.48 -12.98 -28.84
N PRO A 263 9.42 -11.75 -28.30
CA PRO A 263 10.32 -10.68 -28.75
C PRO A 263 11.78 -11.07 -28.53
N GLU A 264 12.67 -10.71 -29.46
CA GLU A 264 14.11 -10.82 -29.23
C GLU A 264 14.50 -10.01 -28.00
N ILE A 265 15.09 -10.69 -27.01
CA ILE A 265 15.55 -10.10 -25.76
C ILE A 265 17.05 -10.31 -25.69
N SER A 266 17.77 -9.21 -25.47
CA SER A 266 19.24 -9.20 -25.42
C SER A 266 19.70 -9.03 -23.98
N PHE A 267 20.77 -9.74 -23.63
CA PHE A 267 21.34 -9.83 -22.29
C PHE A 267 22.80 -9.33 -22.23
N PRO A 268 23.07 -8.06 -22.60
CA PRO A 268 24.43 -7.54 -22.75
C PRO A 268 25.23 -7.49 -21.44
N ALA A 269 24.59 -7.45 -20.27
CA ALA A 269 25.24 -7.36 -18.98
C ALA A 269 25.29 -8.70 -18.21
N LEU A 270 24.72 -9.76 -18.76
CA LEU A 270 24.53 -11.03 -18.06
C LEU A 270 25.86 -11.76 -17.85
N LYS A 271 26.12 -12.12 -16.60
CA LYS A 271 27.31 -12.85 -16.16
C LYS A 271 26.99 -14.29 -15.75
N SER A 272 25.80 -14.52 -15.19
CA SER A 272 25.35 -15.84 -14.73
C SER A 272 23.92 -16.10 -15.19
N LEU A 273 23.68 -17.30 -15.70
CA LEU A 273 22.37 -17.82 -16.11
C LEU A 273 22.20 -19.20 -15.49
N GLU A 274 21.19 -19.35 -14.63
CA GLU A 274 20.80 -20.63 -14.04
C GLU A 274 19.42 -21.04 -14.58
N CYS A 275 19.29 -22.30 -15.01
CA CYS A 275 18.05 -22.88 -15.51
C CYS A 275 17.87 -24.28 -14.91
N ASP A 276 17.01 -24.41 -13.91
CA ASP A 276 16.94 -25.62 -13.08
C ASP A 276 15.90 -26.65 -13.58
N SER A 277 14.84 -26.21 -14.30
CA SER A 277 13.71 -27.08 -14.70
C SER A 277 13.22 -26.84 -16.13
N LEU A 278 14.11 -26.76 -17.12
CA LEU A 278 13.70 -26.80 -18.54
C LEU A 278 13.28 -28.24 -18.91
N THR A 279 11.99 -28.57 -18.82
CA THR A 279 11.49 -29.88 -19.27
C THR A 279 11.72 -30.10 -20.77
N GLU A 280 12.07 -31.33 -21.15
CA GLU A 280 12.51 -31.80 -22.48
C GLU A 280 11.47 -31.72 -23.63
N ASP A 281 10.62 -30.69 -23.67
CA ASP A 281 9.79 -30.45 -24.84
C ASP A 281 10.60 -29.69 -25.90
N TYR A 282 11.10 -30.46 -26.88
CA TYR A 282 11.98 -30.03 -27.98
C TYR A 282 11.52 -28.77 -28.75
N LEU A 283 10.21 -28.47 -28.77
CA LEU A 283 9.62 -27.30 -29.44
C LEU A 283 9.58 -26.06 -28.52
N ALA A 284 9.35 -26.23 -27.23
CA ALA A 284 9.32 -25.12 -26.27
C ALA A 284 10.73 -24.67 -25.85
N CYS A 285 11.68 -25.62 -25.84
CA CYS A 285 13.10 -25.32 -25.78
C CYS A 285 13.55 -24.38 -26.91
N GLN A 286 12.92 -24.37 -28.10
CA GLN A 286 13.27 -23.41 -29.16
C GLN A 286 12.87 -21.97 -28.84
N GLY A 287 11.79 -21.74 -28.08
CA GLY A 287 11.34 -20.41 -27.68
C GLY A 287 12.27 -19.77 -26.65
N LEU A 288 12.58 -20.49 -25.57
CA LEU A 288 13.54 -20.06 -24.55
C LEU A 288 14.99 -20.10 -25.08
N SER A 289 15.36 -21.07 -25.92
CA SER A 289 16.67 -21.08 -26.60
C SER A 289 16.80 -19.88 -27.55
N ARG A 290 15.76 -19.49 -28.30
CA ARG A 290 15.78 -18.23 -29.08
C ARG A 290 15.95 -16.98 -28.21
N MET A 291 15.35 -16.99 -27.02
CA MET A 291 15.49 -15.92 -26.03
C MET A 291 16.93 -15.86 -25.48
N ILE A 292 17.56 -17.00 -25.22
CA ILE A 292 18.89 -17.14 -24.61
C ILE A 292 20.04 -17.09 -25.65
N CYS A 293 19.79 -17.39 -26.93
CA CYS A 293 20.83 -17.64 -27.95
C CYS A 293 21.51 -16.40 -28.57
N THR A 294 21.32 -15.19 -28.04
CA THR A 294 22.15 -14.03 -28.43
C THR A 294 23.27 -13.78 -27.42
N PHE A 295 24.01 -14.83 -27.08
CA PHE A 295 25.34 -14.68 -26.47
C PHE A 295 26.32 -14.17 -27.54
N PRO A 296 27.07 -13.08 -27.31
CA PRO A 296 28.22 -12.78 -28.15
C PRO A 296 29.24 -13.92 -28.00
N PRO A 297 29.87 -14.39 -29.10
CA PRO A 297 30.93 -15.38 -28.99
C PRO A 297 32.09 -14.79 -28.17
N PHE A 298 32.61 -15.58 -27.24
CA PHE A 298 33.83 -15.29 -26.48
C PHE A 298 35.00 -14.89 -27.39
#